data_AF-A0AAN8NYQ3-F1
#
_entry.id   AF-A0AAN8NYQ3-F1
#
_cell.length_a   1.000
_cell.length_b   1.000
_cell.length_c   1.000
_cell.angle_alpha   90.00
_cell.angle_beta   90.00
_cell.angle_gamma   90.00
#
_symmetry.space_group_name_H-M   'P 1'
#
loop_
_entity.id
_entity.type
_entity.pdbx_description
1 polymer ?
#
loop_
_entity_poly.entity_id
_entity_poly.type
_entity_poly.pdbx_seq_one_letter_code
_entity_poly.pdbx_strand_id
1 'polypeptide(L)'
;MEDEFRGVRFSLNHGSGQIDILTDCRKDDGVKDLYLYCWLAYIYYSDDKNTFFTLTLFFILVPALISSAFSMRWYLQDEDEPTMKRQPLWKWGIRVVMLVLQLAPLLRYYDTLAYGICSHVHKKRGNLLNQQRYLRLMLDEETNASLLRLLSCFLMSAPQAIIQLVFVLSQYTKASNNLTVTTGPVNFGYQSLTVVCSIVSVSWALTIYHRTIRLARDDKEKLSTVSAILMFSWNLFSCTSRVIALSLLAVLYPAWFFTICVAHWFIMSLWIDIVHHQSAICASRCEEIIFNVALGLAYIIAYISPKDGPTRYSYLAYYLVCFIENTAALVVW
;
A
#
# COMPACT_ATOMS: atom_id res chain seq x y z
N MET A 1 -32.49 -7.11 32.51
CA MET A 1 -32.20 -6.89 31.07
C MET A 1 -30.75 -7.32 30.87
N GLU A 2 -30.52 -8.60 31.13
CA GLU A 2 -29.25 -9.17 31.63
C GLU A 2 -28.87 -10.47 30.90
N ASP A 3 -29.53 -10.79 29.79
CA ASP A 3 -29.42 -12.09 29.11
C ASP A 3 -29.28 -11.97 27.58
N GLU A 4 -28.44 -11.05 27.11
CA GLU A 4 -28.03 -11.01 25.68
C GLU A 4 -26.50 -10.92 25.50
N PHE A 5 -25.73 -11.39 26.48
CA PHE A 5 -24.25 -11.47 26.42
C PHE A 5 -23.72 -12.91 26.27
N ARG A 6 -24.58 -13.89 25.95
CA ARG A 6 -24.17 -15.27 25.66
C ARG A 6 -24.27 -15.56 24.18
N GLY A 7 -23.15 -15.46 23.45
CA GLY A 7 -23.15 -16.01 22.11
C GLY A 7 -22.01 -15.74 21.16
N VAL A 8 -20.86 -15.17 21.57
CA VAL A 8 -19.69 -15.17 20.68
C VAL A 8 -18.47 -15.69 21.45
N ARG A 9 -18.44 -17.00 21.60
CA ARG A 9 -17.21 -17.73 21.89
C ARG A 9 -16.36 -17.62 20.63
N PHE A 10 -15.52 -16.59 20.52
CA PHE A 10 -14.38 -16.61 19.61
C PHE A 10 -13.57 -17.86 19.96
N SER A 11 -13.71 -18.91 19.16
CA SER A 11 -12.84 -20.08 19.22
C SER A 11 -11.44 -19.65 18.79
N LEU A 12 -10.71 -19.06 19.74
CA LEU A 12 -9.28 -18.86 19.69
C LEU A 12 -8.62 -20.23 19.84
N ASN A 13 -8.70 -21.06 18.82
CA ASN A 13 -7.87 -22.27 18.75
C ASN A 13 -7.14 -22.48 17.42
N HIS A 14 -7.24 -21.54 16.47
CA HIS A 14 -6.45 -21.59 15.23
C HIS A 14 -5.98 -20.22 14.70
N GLY A 15 -6.25 -19.12 15.41
CA GLY A 15 -5.95 -17.76 14.94
C GLY A 15 -4.60 -17.20 15.38
N SER A 16 -3.95 -17.72 16.43
CA SER A 16 -2.70 -17.13 16.94
C SER A 16 -1.52 -17.39 16.01
N GLY A 17 -1.33 -18.63 15.56
CA GLY A 17 -0.21 -18.97 14.67
C GLY A 17 -0.28 -18.33 13.28
N GLN A 18 -1.49 -18.01 12.79
CA GLN A 18 -1.66 -17.37 11.48
C GLN A 18 -1.43 -15.85 11.53
N ILE A 19 -1.68 -15.20 12.66
CA ILE A 19 -1.38 -13.78 12.86
C ILE A 19 0.13 -13.61 13.05
N ASP A 20 0.77 -14.47 13.86
CA ASP A 20 2.20 -14.38 14.19
C ASP A 20 3.15 -14.55 12.98
N ILE A 21 2.85 -15.45 12.03
CA ILE A 21 3.69 -15.66 10.82
C ILE A 21 3.53 -14.48 9.82
N LEU A 22 2.38 -13.80 9.84
CA LEU A 22 2.10 -12.69 8.92
C LEU A 22 2.57 -11.34 9.44
N THR A 23 2.63 -11.13 10.77
CA THR A 23 3.28 -9.95 11.37
C THR A 23 4.79 -9.98 11.22
N ASP A 24 5.42 -11.16 11.15
CA ASP A 24 6.86 -11.31 10.98
C ASP A 24 7.32 -10.97 9.55
N CYS A 25 6.68 -11.56 8.52
CA CYS A 25 6.96 -11.17 7.12
C CYS A 25 6.60 -9.70 6.83
N ARG A 26 5.51 -9.16 7.41
CA ARG A 26 5.02 -7.80 7.10
C ARG A 26 5.94 -6.67 7.59
N LYS A 27 6.68 -6.87 8.69
CA LYS A 27 7.57 -5.83 9.26
C LYS A 27 8.82 -5.58 8.42
N ASP A 28 9.26 -6.60 7.69
CA ASP A 28 10.54 -6.61 7.00
C ASP A 28 10.45 -6.04 5.58
N ASP A 29 9.31 -6.21 4.90
CA ASP A 29 9.18 -5.87 3.48
C ASP A 29 9.32 -4.37 3.20
N GLY A 30 8.77 -3.50 4.07
CA GLY A 30 8.81 -2.04 3.83
C GLY A 30 10.20 -1.43 3.99
N VAL A 31 10.98 -1.92 4.97
CA VAL A 31 12.35 -1.45 5.21
C VAL A 31 13.29 -1.98 4.13
N LYS A 32 13.09 -3.23 3.69
CA LYS A 32 13.84 -3.83 2.58
C LYS A 32 13.60 -3.07 1.27
N ASP A 33 12.34 -2.73 0.96
CA ASP A 33 11.98 -1.92 -0.20
C ASP A 33 12.68 -0.56 -0.17
N LEU A 34 12.63 0.16 0.96
CA LEU A 34 13.30 1.46 1.11
C LEU A 34 14.81 1.36 0.93
N TYR A 35 15.45 0.36 1.54
CA TYR A 35 16.88 0.11 1.37
C TYR A 35 17.25 -0.14 -0.10
N LEU A 36 16.48 -0.99 -0.79
CA LEU A 36 16.66 -1.29 -2.22
C LEU A 36 16.55 -0.02 -3.08
N TYR A 37 15.59 0.85 -2.81
CA TYR A 37 15.40 2.08 -3.58
C TYR A 37 16.47 3.14 -3.28
N CYS A 38 16.92 3.27 -2.04
CA CYS A 38 18.06 4.12 -1.68
C CYS A 38 19.35 3.66 -2.35
N TRP A 39 19.60 2.34 -2.36
CA TRP A 39 20.71 1.73 -3.09
C TRP A 39 20.62 2.02 -4.59
N LEU A 40 19.44 1.88 -5.18
CA LEU A 40 19.24 2.18 -6.60
C LEU A 40 19.44 3.67 -6.93
N ALA A 41 18.96 4.57 -6.07
CA ALA A 41 19.20 6.00 -6.20
C ALA A 41 20.71 6.32 -6.18
N TYR A 42 21.46 5.66 -5.30
CA TYR A 42 22.93 5.78 -5.28
C TYR A 42 23.58 5.32 -6.59
N ILE A 43 23.10 4.20 -7.17
CA ILE A 43 23.59 3.74 -8.48
C ILE A 43 23.28 4.77 -9.57
N TYR A 44 22.06 5.30 -9.64
CA TYR A 44 21.70 6.30 -10.65
C TYR A 44 22.47 7.61 -10.52
N TYR A 45 22.81 7.98 -9.29
CA TYR A 45 23.71 9.10 -9.02
C TYR A 45 25.13 8.81 -9.50
N SER A 46 25.66 7.62 -9.22
CA SER A 46 27.00 7.20 -9.66
C SER A 46 27.13 7.06 -11.17
N ASP A 47 26.05 6.71 -11.88
CA ASP A 47 26.02 6.52 -13.34
C ASP A 47 25.65 7.81 -14.11
N ASP A 48 25.65 8.99 -13.45
CA ASP A 48 25.28 10.30 -14.00
C ASP A 48 23.87 10.34 -14.67
N LYS A 49 22.95 9.50 -14.20
CA LYS A 49 21.56 9.41 -14.70
C LYS A 49 20.63 10.33 -13.92
N ASN A 50 20.86 11.64 -14.04
CA ASN A 50 20.15 12.68 -13.25
C ASN A 50 18.62 12.61 -13.33
N THR A 51 18.04 12.29 -14.49
CA THR A 51 16.57 12.17 -14.64
C THR A 51 16.01 11.00 -13.82
N PHE A 52 16.64 9.83 -13.91
CA PHE A 52 16.22 8.63 -13.17
C PHE A 52 16.44 8.81 -11.67
N PHE A 53 17.58 9.39 -11.27
CA PHE A 53 17.85 9.76 -9.89
C PHE A 53 16.78 10.69 -9.30
N THR A 54 16.46 11.79 -10.01
CA THR A 54 15.49 12.78 -9.55
C THR A 54 14.09 12.18 -9.42
N LEU A 55 13.66 11.37 -10.40
CA LEU A 55 12.38 10.68 -10.35
C LEU A 55 12.33 9.65 -9.22
N THR A 56 13.40 8.86 -9.03
CA THR A 56 13.47 7.88 -7.94
C THR A 56 13.40 8.57 -6.58
N LEU A 57 14.11 9.70 -6.39
CA LEU A 57 14.07 10.46 -5.14
C LEU A 57 12.67 11.05 -4.90
N PHE A 58 12.02 11.58 -5.93
CA PHE A 58 10.66 12.10 -5.83
C PHE A 58 9.67 11.03 -5.33
N PHE A 59 9.70 9.83 -5.91
CA PHE A 59 8.84 8.72 -5.49
C PHE A 59 9.25 8.08 -4.16
N ILE A 60 10.39 8.44 -3.57
CA ILE A 60 10.72 8.07 -2.19
C ILE A 60 10.16 9.12 -1.22
N LEU A 61 10.37 10.41 -1.52
CA LEU A 61 10.02 11.51 -0.61
C LEU A 61 8.51 11.78 -0.55
N VAL A 62 7.83 11.86 -1.70
CA VAL A 62 6.39 12.21 -1.74
C VAL A 62 5.53 11.21 -0.97
N PRO A 63 5.67 9.88 -1.18
CA PRO A 63 4.88 8.91 -0.44
C PRO A 63 5.18 8.91 1.05
N ALA A 64 6.44 9.16 1.43
CA ALA A 64 6.83 9.25 2.81
C ALA A 64 6.17 10.45 3.52
N LEU A 65 6.08 11.60 2.86
CA LEU A 65 5.37 12.76 3.37
C LEU A 65 3.87 12.50 3.50
N ILE A 66 3.25 11.89 2.48
CA ILE A 66 1.82 11.55 2.49
C ILE A 66 1.50 10.57 3.63
N SER A 67 2.25 9.46 3.73
CA SER A 67 2.05 8.45 4.79
C SER A 67 2.30 9.02 6.18
N SER A 68 3.26 9.94 6.33
CA SER A 68 3.52 10.62 7.61
C SER A 68 2.39 11.56 8.01
N ALA A 69 1.83 12.30 7.04
CA ALA A 69 0.69 13.19 7.27
C ALA A 69 -0.55 12.40 7.74
N PHE A 70 -0.88 11.30 7.04
CA PHE A 70 -1.99 10.42 7.45
C PHE A 70 -1.75 9.79 8.83
N SER A 71 -0.55 9.26 9.09
CA SER A 71 -0.20 8.66 10.38
C SER A 71 -0.33 9.67 11.53
N MET A 72 0.19 10.88 11.35
CA MET A 72 0.07 11.95 12.35
C MET A 72 -1.39 12.30 12.62
N ARG A 73 -2.21 12.41 11.57
CA ARG A 73 -3.61 12.79 11.71
C ARG A 73 -4.40 11.78 12.53
N TRP A 74 -4.22 10.50 12.26
CA TRP A 74 -4.86 9.44 13.04
C TRP A 74 -4.38 9.42 14.50
N TYR A 75 -3.11 9.69 14.78
CA TYR A 75 -2.64 9.82 16.17
C TYR A 75 -3.28 10.99 16.92
N LEU A 76 -3.58 12.09 16.23
CA LEU A 76 -4.32 13.21 16.83
C LEU A 76 -5.77 12.80 17.12
N GLN A 77 -6.41 12.08 16.20
CA GLN A 77 -7.77 11.57 16.39
C GLN A 77 -7.87 10.59 17.57
N ASP A 78 -6.87 9.72 17.76
CA ASP A 78 -6.81 8.79 18.89
C ASP A 78 -6.62 9.50 20.25
N GLU A 79 -6.00 10.69 20.27
CA GLU A 79 -5.81 11.48 21.51
C GLU A 79 -7.08 12.24 21.93
N ASP A 80 -7.92 12.58 20.96
CA ASP A 80 -9.22 13.23 21.19
C ASP A 80 -10.29 12.25 21.73
N GLU A 81 -10.05 10.94 21.63
CA GLU A 81 -10.96 9.90 22.11
C GLU A 81 -10.98 9.84 23.66
N PRO A 82 -12.10 10.18 24.33
CA PRO A 82 -12.15 10.35 25.79
C PRO A 82 -11.99 9.05 26.58
N THR A 83 -12.03 7.91 25.89
CA THR A 83 -11.88 6.57 26.49
C THR A 83 -10.42 6.13 26.65
N MET A 84 -9.48 6.84 26.02
CA MET A 84 -8.06 6.54 26.05
C MET A 84 -7.28 7.42 27.05
N LYS A 85 -6.18 6.87 27.58
CA LYS A 85 -5.25 7.64 28.42
C LYS A 85 -4.41 8.57 27.56
N ARG A 86 -4.40 9.86 27.88
CA ARG A 86 -3.52 10.85 27.25
C ARG A 86 -2.05 10.41 27.32
N GLN A 87 -1.35 10.53 26.21
CA GLN A 87 0.05 10.13 26.12
C GLN A 87 0.95 11.28 26.59
N PRO A 88 2.09 10.99 27.25
CA PRO A 88 3.03 12.02 27.65
C PRO A 88 3.76 12.64 26.46
N LEU A 89 4.12 13.93 26.55
CA LEU A 89 4.75 14.72 25.48
C LEU A 89 6.04 14.11 24.90
N TRP A 90 6.81 13.37 25.70
CA TRP A 90 8.03 12.71 25.21
C TRP A 90 7.72 11.63 24.15
N LYS A 91 6.59 10.91 24.30
CA LYS A 91 6.15 9.94 23.29
C LYS A 91 5.77 10.65 22.01
N TRP A 92 5.12 11.81 22.08
CA TRP A 92 4.86 12.65 20.92
C TRP A 92 6.15 13.06 20.21
N GLY A 93 7.21 13.41 20.96
CA GLY A 93 8.55 13.64 20.41
C GLY A 93 9.08 12.44 19.62
N ILE A 94 9.02 11.23 20.19
CA ILE A 94 9.42 10.00 19.48
C ILE A 94 8.56 9.75 18.23
N ARG A 95 7.25 9.96 18.32
CA ARG A 95 6.34 9.79 17.18
C ARG A 95 6.74 10.71 16.04
N VAL A 96 6.93 12.00 16.31
CA VAL A 96 7.36 12.97 15.28
C VAL A 96 8.71 12.58 14.69
N VAL A 97 9.69 12.18 15.51
CA VAL A 97 11.00 11.74 15.01
C VAL A 97 10.88 10.50 14.13
N MET A 98 10.09 9.49 14.53
CA MET A 98 9.86 8.27 13.74
C MET A 98 9.09 8.55 12.44
N LEU A 99 8.18 9.51 12.45
CA LEU A 99 7.46 9.97 11.25
C LEU A 99 8.42 10.72 10.30
N VAL A 100 9.27 11.60 10.82
CA VAL A 100 10.31 12.29 10.04
C VAL A 100 11.31 11.30 9.44
N LEU A 101 11.66 10.24 10.18
CA LEU A 101 12.53 9.16 9.70
C LEU A 101 11.82 8.17 8.76
N GLN A 102 10.57 8.46 8.36
CA GLN A 102 9.78 7.65 7.43
C GLN A 102 9.46 6.23 7.94
N LEU A 103 9.54 6.01 9.26
CA LEU A 103 9.24 4.74 9.94
C LEU A 103 7.81 4.68 10.49
N ALA A 104 6.90 5.51 9.94
CA ALA A 104 5.50 5.59 10.37
C ALA A 104 4.79 4.22 10.44
N PRO A 105 4.97 3.28 9.48
CA PRO A 105 4.38 1.95 9.58
C PRO A 105 4.94 1.11 10.75
N LEU A 106 6.23 1.23 11.07
CA LEU A 106 6.86 0.45 12.15
C LEU A 106 6.32 0.83 13.52
N LEU A 107 6.09 2.12 13.73
CA LEU A 107 5.50 2.63 14.97
C LEU A 107 4.10 2.03 15.20
N ARG A 108 3.29 1.95 14.15
CA ARG A 108 1.97 1.33 14.21
C ARG A 108 2.03 -0.16 14.46
N TYR A 109 2.98 -0.86 13.83
CA TYR A 109 3.19 -2.28 14.13
C TYR A 109 3.60 -2.52 15.60
N TYR A 110 4.33 -1.58 16.21
CA TYR A 110 4.61 -1.63 17.63
C TYR A 110 3.32 -1.45 18.46
N ASP A 111 2.50 -0.44 18.15
CA ASP A 111 1.24 -0.16 18.84
C ASP A 111 0.26 -1.35 18.72
N THR A 112 0.11 -1.94 17.52
CA THR A 112 -0.69 -3.17 17.31
C THR A 112 -0.23 -4.31 18.22
N LEU A 113 1.09 -4.53 18.32
CA LEU A 113 1.65 -5.62 19.12
C LEU A 113 1.46 -5.37 20.61
N ALA A 114 1.61 -4.12 21.06
CA ALA A 114 1.32 -3.71 22.42
C ALA A 114 -0.15 -3.98 22.80
N TYR A 115 -1.11 -3.59 21.94
CA TYR A 115 -2.53 -3.89 22.15
C TYR A 115 -2.83 -5.39 22.15
N GLY A 116 -2.17 -6.17 21.29
CA GLY A 116 -2.25 -7.63 21.28
C GLY A 116 -1.79 -8.26 22.60
N ILE A 117 -0.65 -7.81 23.14
CA ILE A 117 -0.13 -8.26 24.44
C ILE A 117 -1.10 -7.87 25.56
N CYS A 118 -1.59 -6.62 25.58
CA CYS A 118 -2.56 -6.16 26.57
C CYS A 118 -3.85 -6.98 26.54
N SER A 119 -4.35 -7.33 25.34
CA SER A 119 -5.51 -8.21 25.18
C SER A 119 -5.26 -9.59 25.80
N HIS A 120 -4.08 -10.17 25.59
CA HIS A 120 -3.74 -11.46 26.19
C HIS A 120 -3.60 -11.41 27.72
N VAL A 121 -3.03 -10.33 28.27
CA VAL A 121 -2.96 -10.11 29.72
C VAL A 121 -4.35 -9.99 30.34
N HIS A 122 -5.27 -9.25 29.72
CA HIS A 122 -6.64 -9.12 30.20
C HIS A 122 -7.44 -10.43 30.10
N LYS A 123 -7.18 -11.26 29.08
CA LYS A 123 -7.71 -12.63 28.97
C LYS A 123 -7.28 -13.48 30.18
N LYS A 124 -6.00 -13.43 30.57
CA LYS A 124 -5.49 -14.16 31.74
C LYS A 124 -6.11 -13.66 33.06
N ARG A 125 -6.48 -12.38 33.13
CA ARG A 125 -7.15 -11.76 34.30
C ARG A 125 -8.67 -11.98 34.33
N GLY A 126 -9.26 -12.68 33.36
CA GLY A 126 -10.70 -12.96 33.30
C GLY A 126 -11.59 -11.78 32.89
N ASN A 127 -11.01 -10.65 32.48
CA ASN A 127 -11.75 -9.44 32.11
C ASN A 127 -12.11 -9.44 30.62
N LEU A 128 -13.20 -10.12 30.25
CA LEU A 128 -13.64 -10.30 28.86
C LEU A 128 -13.91 -8.98 28.12
N LEU A 129 -14.55 -8.01 28.79
CA LEU A 129 -14.94 -6.74 28.18
C LEU A 129 -13.71 -5.91 27.76
N ASN A 130 -12.69 -5.84 28.62
CA ASN A 130 -11.43 -5.19 28.29
C ASN A 130 -10.64 -5.96 27.23
N GLN A 131 -10.66 -7.30 27.26
CA GLN A 131 -10.03 -8.12 26.22
C GLN A 131 -10.63 -7.81 24.83
N GLN A 132 -11.95 -7.79 24.70
CA GLN A 132 -12.63 -7.48 23.44
C GLN A 132 -12.30 -6.07 22.96
N ARG A 133 -12.27 -5.09 23.86
CA ARG A 133 -11.88 -3.72 23.53
C ARG A 133 -10.46 -3.63 22.96
N TYR A 134 -9.47 -4.21 23.65
CA TYR A 134 -8.08 -4.21 23.15
C TYR A 134 -7.91 -5.01 21.86
N LEU A 135 -8.72 -6.05 21.64
CA LEU A 135 -8.72 -6.79 20.38
C LEU A 135 -9.26 -5.94 19.22
N ARG A 136 -10.34 -5.18 19.44
CA ARG A 136 -10.87 -4.25 18.43
C ARG A 136 -9.84 -3.17 18.08
N LEU A 137 -9.25 -2.54 19.10
CA LEU A 137 -8.18 -1.55 18.91
C LEU A 137 -6.98 -2.11 18.13
N MET A 138 -6.61 -3.37 18.40
CA MET A 138 -5.56 -4.05 17.65
C MET A 138 -5.93 -4.22 16.16
N LEU A 139 -7.17 -4.63 15.86
CA LEU A 139 -7.64 -4.83 14.48
C LEU A 139 -7.77 -3.50 13.71
N ASP A 140 -8.22 -2.45 14.39
CA ASP A 140 -8.30 -1.10 13.83
C ASP A 140 -6.90 -0.60 13.47
N GLU A 141 -5.94 -0.73 14.40
CA GLU A 141 -4.55 -0.32 14.17
C GLU A 141 -3.86 -1.18 13.09
N GLU A 142 -4.18 -2.47 13.00
CA GLU A 142 -3.68 -3.34 11.93
C GLU A 142 -4.20 -2.92 10.56
N THR A 143 -5.48 -2.55 10.45
CA THR A 143 -6.10 -2.07 9.20
C THR A 143 -5.52 -0.71 8.79
N ASN A 144 -5.30 0.15 9.76
CA ASN A 144 -4.64 1.44 9.62
C ASN A 144 -3.18 1.30 9.13
N ALA A 145 -2.43 0.35 9.69
CA ALA A 145 -1.06 0.06 9.26
C ALA A 145 -1.01 -0.58 7.87
N SER A 146 -1.95 -1.47 7.55
CA SER A 146 -2.04 -2.10 6.22
C SER A 146 -2.37 -1.09 5.13
N LEU A 147 -3.25 -0.12 5.41
CA LEU A 147 -3.58 0.98 4.50
C LEU A 147 -2.39 1.89 4.22
N LEU A 148 -1.59 2.24 5.23
CA LEU A 148 -0.36 3.01 5.01
C LEU A 148 0.66 2.26 4.16
N ARG A 149 0.85 0.97 4.45
CA ARG A 149 1.73 0.11 3.65
C ARG A 149 1.23 0.05 2.20
N LEU A 150 -0.07 -0.07 2.00
CA LEU A 150 -0.70 -0.06 0.69
C LEU A 150 -0.39 1.23 -0.07
N LEU A 151 -0.67 2.39 0.53
CA LEU A 151 -0.40 3.69 -0.06
C LEU A 151 1.10 3.85 -0.38
N SER A 152 1.98 3.48 0.54
CA SER A 152 3.42 3.51 0.28
C SER A 152 3.82 2.60 -0.89
N CYS A 153 3.30 1.37 -1.00
CA CYS A 153 3.58 0.51 -2.15
C CYS A 153 3.10 1.12 -3.47
N PHE A 154 1.90 1.70 -3.50
CA PHE A 154 1.37 2.29 -4.74
C PHE A 154 2.05 3.58 -5.14
N LEU A 155 2.40 4.43 -4.19
CA LEU A 155 3.00 5.73 -4.46
C LEU A 155 4.53 5.64 -4.62
N MET A 156 5.18 4.64 -4.03
CA MET A 156 6.63 4.40 -4.14
C MET A 156 6.92 3.19 -5.03
N SER A 157 6.59 1.98 -4.57
CA SER A 157 7.06 0.74 -5.21
C SER A 157 6.53 0.54 -6.65
N ALA A 158 5.30 0.92 -6.95
CA ALA A 158 4.74 0.75 -8.29
C ALA A 158 5.35 1.71 -9.35
N PRO A 159 5.45 3.03 -9.11
CA PRO A 159 6.22 3.93 -9.98
C PRO A 159 7.69 3.52 -10.11
N GLN A 160 8.32 3.04 -9.03
CA GLN A 160 9.70 2.53 -9.10
C GLN A 160 9.81 1.31 -10.01
N ALA A 161 8.86 0.38 -9.97
CA ALA A 161 8.84 -0.77 -10.87
C ALA A 161 8.76 -0.32 -12.35
N ILE A 162 7.95 0.70 -12.65
CA ILE A 162 7.85 1.27 -14.00
C ILE A 162 9.19 1.92 -14.40
N ILE A 163 9.76 2.80 -13.57
CA ILE A 163 11.02 3.50 -13.87
C ILE A 163 12.16 2.50 -14.10
N GLN A 164 12.27 1.47 -13.26
CA GLN A 164 13.30 0.43 -13.37
C GLN A 164 13.10 -0.40 -14.64
N LEU A 165 11.87 -0.77 -14.97
CA LEU A 165 11.58 -1.53 -16.19
C LEU A 165 11.84 -0.69 -17.45
N VAL A 166 11.48 0.60 -17.43
CA VAL A 166 11.82 1.57 -18.49
C VAL A 166 13.33 1.67 -18.68
N PHE A 167 14.10 1.73 -17.59
CA PHE A 167 15.56 1.76 -17.66
C PHE A 167 16.10 0.48 -18.32
N VAL A 168 15.66 -0.70 -17.87
CA VAL A 168 16.09 -2.00 -18.43
C VAL A 168 15.75 -2.09 -19.92
N LEU A 169 14.53 -1.74 -20.32
CA LEU A 169 14.11 -1.73 -21.73
C LEU A 169 14.92 -0.73 -22.56
N SER A 170 15.13 0.48 -22.05
CA SER A 170 15.90 1.51 -22.77
C SER A 170 17.33 1.05 -23.05
N GLN A 171 17.94 0.33 -22.11
CA GLN A 171 19.27 -0.23 -22.28
C GLN A 171 19.27 -1.43 -23.25
N TYR A 172 18.24 -2.28 -23.21
CA TYR A 172 18.05 -3.36 -24.18
C TYR A 172 17.89 -2.85 -25.61
N THR A 173 17.07 -1.82 -25.83
CA THR A 173 16.89 -1.19 -27.15
C THR A 173 18.19 -0.57 -27.67
N LYS A 174 18.97 0.09 -26.80
CA LYS A 174 20.30 0.62 -27.17
C LYS A 174 21.29 -0.48 -27.54
N ALA A 175 21.30 -1.59 -26.79
CA ALA A 175 22.13 -2.75 -27.08
C ALA A 175 21.78 -3.36 -28.44
N SER A 176 20.48 -3.52 -28.73
CA SER A 176 19.97 -4.03 -30.00
C SER A 176 20.39 -3.15 -31.19
N ASN A 177 20.41 -1.82 -31.00
CA ASN A 177 20.85 -0.85 -32.01
C ASN A 177 22.38 -0.68 -32.09
N ASN A 178 23.18 -1.59 -31.52
CA ASN A 178 24.65 -1.53 -31.45
C ASN A 178 25.21 -0.24 -30.83
N LEU A 179 24.44 0.46 -29.99
CA LEU A 179 24.92 1.60 -29.24
C LEU A 179 25.67 1.11 -27.98
N THR A 180 26.72 1.81 -27.57
CA THR A 180 27.53 1.43 -26.40
C THR A 180 26.67 1.32 -25.14
N VAL A 181 26.56 0.10 -24.62
CA VAL A 181 25.88 -0.20 -23.36
C VAL A 181 26.85 0.07 -22.22
N THR A 182 26.58 1.08 -21.41
CA THR A 182 27.45 1.49 -20.30
C THR A 182 27.35 0.55 -19.08
N THR A 183 26.33 -0.31 -19.01
CA THR A 183 26.02 -1.11 -17.81
C THR A 183 26.35 -2.59 -18.00
N GLY A 184 27.13 -3.17 -17.08
CA GLY A 184 27.51 -4.59 -17.11
C GLY A 184 26.33 -5.56 -16.84
N PRO A 185 26.45 -6.85 -17.23
CA PRO A 185 25.38 -7.85 -17.13
C PRO A 185 24.89 -8.10 -15.68
N VAL A 186 25.76 -7.90 -14.69
CA VAL A 186 25.39 -8.01 -13.26
C VAL A 186 24.34 -6.98 -12.84
N ASN A 187 24.42 -5.74 -13.35
CA ASN A 187 23.49 -4.67 -12.99
C ASN A 187 22.09 -4.90 -13.59
N PHE A 188 22.01 -5.52 -14.77
CA PHE A 188 20.74 -5.90 -15.39
C PHE A 188 19.97 -6.96 -14.59
N GLY A 189 20.69 -7.95 -14.04
CA GLY A 189 20.09 -8.99 -13.19
C GLY A 189 19.46 -8.40 -11.92
N TYR A 190 20.20 -7.53 -11.22
CA TYR A 190 19.69 -6.89 -10.00
C TYR A 190 18.49 -5.97 -10.27
N GLN A 191 18.48 -5.23 -11.37
CA GLN A 191 17.35 -4.36 -11.71
C GLN A 191 16.09 -5.15 -12.04
N SER A 192 16.20 -6.22 -12.83
CA SER A 192 15.07 -7.12 -13.12
C SER A 192 14.50 -7.75 -11.86
N LEU A 193 15.37 -8.18 -10.94
CA LEU A 193 14.95 -8.72 -9.64
C LEU A 193 14.21 -7.65 -8.80
N THR A 194 14.70 -6.40 -8.82
CA THR A 194 14.07 -5.30 -8.06
C THR A 194 12.67 -4.96 -8.60
N VAL A 195 12.47 -5.05 -9.92
CA VAL A 195 11.14 -4.92 -10.55
C VAL A 195 10.20 -6.03 -10.05
N VAL A 196 10.65 -7.29 -10.07
CA VAL A 196 9.85 -8.43 -9.61
C VAL A 196 9.50 -8.30 -8.13
N CYS A 197 10.48 -7.96 -7.27
CA CYS A 197 10.26 -7.72 -5.85
C CYS A 197 9.24 -6.60 -5.62
N SER A 198 9.31 -5.51 -6.38
CA SER A 198 8.38 -4.38 -6.26
C SER A 198 6.95 -4.77 -6.63
N ILE A 199 6.76 -5.54 -7.71
CA ILE A 199 5.44 -6.04 -8.12
C ILE A 199 4.87 -6.99 -7.05
N VAL A 200 5.67 -7.93 -6.56
CA VAL A 200 5.27 -8.85 -5.48
C VAL A 200 4.88 -8.08 -4.22
N SER A 201 5.67 -7.06 -3.83
CA SER A 201 5.40 -6.20 -2.68
C SER A 201 4.06 -5.47 -2.79
N VAL A 202 3.74 -4.90 -3.96
CA VAL A 202 2.46 -4.22 -4.22
C VAL A 202 1.29 -5.21 -4.14
N SER A 203 1.39 -6.36 -4.82
CA SER A 203 0.32 -7.36 -4.83
C SER A 203 0.07 -8.01 -3.47
N TRP A 204 1.14 -8.19 -2.69
CA TRP A 204 1.06 -8.67 -1.31
C TRP A 204 0.38 -7.65 -0.40
N ALA A 205 0.80 -6.37 -0.47
CA ALA A 205 0.19 -5.29 0.30
C ALA A 205 -1.31 -5.14 0.02
N LEU A 206 -1.73 -5.23 -1.25
CA LEU A 206 -3.14 -5.18 -1.64
C LEU A 206 -3.96 -6.34 -1.08
N THR A 207 -3.41 -7.55 -1.14
CA THR A 207 -4.05 -8.75 -0.59
C THR A 207 -4.19 -8.66 0.93
N ILE A 208 -3.14 -8.17 1.60
CA ILE A 208 -3.11 -7.89 3.03
C ILE A 208 -4.20 -6.90 3.41
N TYR A 209 -4.29 -5.77 2.70
CA TYR A 209 -5.28 -4.74 2.98
C TYR A 209 -6.69 -5.32 2.91
N HIS A 210 -7.03 -6.00 1.81
CA HIS A 210 -8.33 -6.64 1.64
C HIS A 210 -8.64 -7.69 2.70
N ARG A 211 -7.62 -8.38 3.23
CA ARG A 211 -7.81 -9.32 4.34
C ARG A 211 -8.05 -8.59 5.66
N THR A 212 -7.22 -7.60 6.00
CA THR A 212 -7.31 -6.86 7.27
C THR A 212 -8.63 -6.10 7.40
N ILE A 213 -9.09 -5.44 6.34
CA ILE A 213 -10.36 -4.71 6.36
C ILE A 213 -11.58 -5.63 6.52
N ARG A 214 -11.53 -6.87 5.99
CA ARG A 214 -12.58 -7.87 6.23
C ARG A 214 -12.50 -8.49 7.62
N LEU A 215 -11.30 -8.56 8.22
CA LEU A 215 -11.12 -9.08 9.57
C LEU A 215 -11.56 -8.08 10.64
N ALA A 216 -11.41 -6.78 10.40
CA ALA A 216 -11.87 -5.74 11.30
C ALA A 216 -13.41 -5.59 11.31
N ARG A 217 -14.10 -6.16 10.32
CA ARG A 217 -15.55 -6.08 10.16
C ARG A 217 -16.24 -7.35 10.65
N ASP A 218 -17.22 -7.20 11.54
CA ASP A 218 -17.97 -8.34 12.11
C ASP A 218 -19.06 -8.88 11.16
N ASP A 219 -19.44 -8.14 10.11
CA ASP A 219 -20.54 -8.45 9.18
C ASP A 219 -20.09 -9.21 7.92
N LYS A 220 -18.79 -9.44 7.74
CA LYS A 220 -18.24 -10.14 6.58
C LYS A 220 -17.56 -11.44 6.97
N GLU A 221 -17.69 -12.43 6.10
CA GLU A 221 -16.96 -13.68 6.26
C GLU A 221 -15.45 -13.47 6.16
N LYS A 222 -14.72 -14.17 7.02
CA LYS A 222 -13.26 -14.16 7.03
C LYS A 222 -12.74 -14.82 5.76
N LEU A 223 -11.77 -14.17 5.11
CA LEU A 223 -11.11 -14.73 3.93
C LEU A 223 -10.37 -16.02 4.30
N SER A 224 -10.72 -17.12 3.63
CA SER A 224 -9.95 -18.37 3.66
C SER A 224 -8.56 -18.16 3.08
N THR A 225 -7.59 -18.96 3.51
CA THR A 225 -6.21 -18.97 2.96
C THR A 225 -6.22 -19.19 1.45
N VAL A 226 -7.10 -20.06 0.93
CA VAL A 226 -7.23 -20.32 -0.51
C VAL A 226 -7.67 -19.05 -1.25
N SER A 227 -8.67 -18.35 -0.71
CA SER A 227 -9.15 -17.09 -1.28
C SER A 227 -8.07 -15.99 -1.24
N ALA A 228 -7.24 -15.96 -0.20
CA ALA A 228 -6.11 -15.05 -0.11
C ALA A 228 -5.05 -15.34 -1.20
N ILE A 229 -4.73 -16.61 -1.45
CA ILE A 229 -3.78 -17.00 -2.52
C ILE A 229 -4.33 -16.64 -3.89
N LEU A 230 -5.59 -16.94 -4.18
CA LEU A 230 -6.23 -16.58 -5.45
C LEU A 230 -6.26 -15.06 -5.66
N MET A 231 -6.56 -14.30 -4.60
CA MET A 231 -6.55 -12.84 -4.65
C MET A 231 -5.14 -12.28 -4.86
N PHE A 232 -4.12 -12.85 -4.22
CA PHE A 232 -2.73 -12.50 -4.46
C PHE A 232 -2.34 -12.76 -5.92
N SER A 233 -2.63 -13.95 -6.46
CA SER A 233 -2.33 -14.29 -7.85
C SER A 233 -3.04 -13.35 -8.83
N TRP A 234 -4.32 -13.06 -8.62
CA TRP A 234 -5.06 -12.09 -9.42
C TRP A 234 -4.39 -10.71 -9.43
N ASN A 235 -4.05 -10.21 -8.24
CA ASN A 235 -3.39 -8.91 -8.08
C ASN A 235 -1.99 -8.91 -8.71
N LEU A 236 -1.27 -10.02 -8.64
CA LEU A 236 0.05 -10.18 -9.25
C LEU A 236 -0.02 -10.05 -10.77
N PHE A 237 -0.90 -10.82 -11.42
CA PHE A 237 -1.03 -10.79 -12.88
C PHE A 237 -1.58 -9.45 -13.38
N SER A 238 -2.58 -8.89 -12.69
CA SER A 238 -3.14 -7.59 -13.06
C SER A 238 -2.10 -6.47 -12.94
N CYS A 239 -1.35 -6.43 -11.82
CA CYS A 239 -0.29 -5.44 -11.63
C CYS A 239 0.84 -5.60 -12.67
N THR A 240 1.28 -6.83 -12.91
CA THR A 240 2.36 -7.14 -13.86
C THR A 240 2.00 -6.66 -15.27
N SER A 241 0.81 -7.03 -15.77
CA SER A 241 0.38 -6.62 -17.12
C SER A 241 0.34 -5.10 -17.27
N ARG A 242 -0.10 -4.39 -16.24
CA ARG A 242 -0.17 -2.93 -16.21
C ARG A 242 1.21 -2.27 -16.17
N VAL A 243 2.11 -2.74 -15.31
CA VAL A 243 3.49 -2.22 -15.22
C VAL A 243 4.23 -2.40 -16.53
N ILE A 244 4.08 -3.55 -17.19
CA ILE A 244 4.68 -3.80 -18.51
C ILE A 244 4.12 -2.84 -19.56
N ALA A 245 2.80 -2.72 -19.68
CA ALA A 245 2.15 -1.85 -20.67
C ALA A 245 2.56 -0.37 -20.51
N LEU A 246 2.56 0.13 -19.27
CA LEU A 246 2.97 1.51 -18.96
C LEU A 246 4.46 1.73 -19.25
N SER A 247 5.31 0.75 -18.95
CA SER A 247 6.75 0.85 -19.22
C SER A 247 7.07 0.86 -20.72
N LEU A 248 6.37 0.04 -21.51
CA LEU A 248 6.51 0.05 -22.98
C LEU A 248 6.13 1.40 -23.57
N LEU A 249 4.98 1.95 -23.15
CA LEU A 249 4.51 3.26 -23.60
C LEU A 249 5.50 4.39 -23.21
N ALA A 250 6.05 4.32 -22.00
CA ALA A 250 7.02 5.29 -21.51
C ALA A 250 8.35 5.28 -22.30
N VAL A 251 8.78 4.11 -22.80
CA VAL A 251 9.99 4.00 -23.64
C VAL A 251 9.77 4.59 -25.04
N LEU A 252 8.59 4.39 -25.65
CA LEU A 252 8.29 4.90 -26.99
C LEU A 252 7.95 6.40 -27.01
N TYR A 253 7.07 6.83 -26.10
CA TYR A 253 6.53 8.20 -26.10
C TYR A 253 6.52 8.81 -24.69
N PRO A 254 7.68 9.19 -24.13
CA PRO A 254 7.78 9.66 -22.75
C PRO A 254 6.90 10.90 -22.45
N ALA A 255 6.76 11.83 -23.39
CA ALA A 255 5.92 13.02 -23.20
C ALA A 255 4.40 12.69 -23.13
N TRP A 256 3.95 11.77 -23.99
CA TRP A 256 2.55 11.31 -23.98
C TRP A 256 2.24 10.45 -22.76
N PHE A 257 3.20 9.63 -22.33
CA PHE A 257 3.08 8.82 -21.12
C PHE A 257 2.69 9.66 -19.90
N PHE A 258 3.43 10.75 -19.60
CA PHE A 258 3.10 11.62 -18.47
C PHE A 258 1.70 12.23 -18.59
N THR A 259 1.34 12.67 -19.80
CA THR A 259 0.02 13.26 -20.06
C THR A 259 -1.11 12.25 -19.82
N ILE A 260 -0.95 11.02 -20.31
CA ILE A 260 -1.92 9.92 -20.13
C ILE A 260 -2.03 9.55 -18.65
N CYS A 261 -0.92 9.44 -17.92
CA CYS A 261 -0.95 9.15 -16.49
C CYS A 261 -1.68 10.24 -15.68
N VAL A 262 -1.42 11.52 -15.97
CA VAL A 262 -2.10 12.64 -15.29
C VAL A 262 -3.59 12.67 -15.65
N ALA A 263 -3.95 12.43 -16.91
CA ALA A 263 -5.35 12.38 -17.32
C ALA A 263 -6.10 11.21 -16.66
N HIS A 264 -5.52 10.01 -16.68
CA HIS A 264 -6.08 8.83 -16.02
C HIS A 264 -6.22 9.04 -14.51
N TRP A 265 -5.21 9.60 -13.86
CA TRP A 265 -5.27 9.96 -12.44
C TRP A 265 -6.41 10.92 -12.13
N PHE A 266 -6.58 11.98 -12.93
CA PHE A 266 -7.65 12.95 -12.74
C PHE A 266 -9.03 12.31 -12.92
N ILE A 267 -9.22 11.51 -13.98
CA ILE A 267 -10.47 10.78 -14.23
C ILE A 267 -10.79 9.84 -13.07
N MET A 268 -9.82 9.06 -12.60
CA MET A 268 -10.02 8.11 -11.50
C MET A 268 -10.27 8.82 -10.16
N SER A 269 -9.59 9.93 -9.89
CA SER A 269 -9.81 10.73 -8.68
C SER A 269 -11.21 11.35 -8.66
N LEU A 270 -11.67 11.89 -9.80
CA LEU A 270 -13.03 12.40 -9.95
C LEU A 270 -14.06 11.28 -9.84
N TRP A 271 -13.80 10.13 -10.45
CA TRP A 271 -14.68 8.96 -10.34
C TRP A 271 -14.85 8.54 -8.88
N ILE A 272 -13.75 8.49 -8.11
CA ILE A 272 -13.81 8.17 -6.69
C ILE A 272 -14.65 9.22 -5.95
N ASP A 273 -14.38 10.50 -6.15
CA ASP A 273 -15.10 11.60 -5.48
C ASP A 273 -16.61 11.58 -5.77
N ILE A 274 -17.00 11.37 -7.04
CA ILE A 274 -18.40 11.32 -7.47
C ILE A 274 -19.11 10.07 -6.96
N VAL A 275 -18.51 8.89 -7.13
CA VAL A 275 -19.14 7.61 -6.77
C VAL A 275 -19.16 7.40 -5.25
N HIS A 276 -18.18 7.93 -4.54
CA HIS A 276 -18.03 7.76 -3.09
C HIS A 276 -18.46 8.97 -2.29
N HIS A 277 -19.13 9.94 -2.91
CA HIS A 277 -19.62 11.15 -2.26
C HIS A 277 -20.35 10.76 -0.96
N GLN A 278 -19.81 11.21 0.19
CA GLN A 278 -20.11 10.82 1.57
C GLN A 278 -19.29 9.63 2.11
N SER A 279 -17.98 9.83 2.35
CA SER A 279 -17.24 8.97 3.26
C SER A 279 -17.43 9.44 4.71
N ALA A 280 -18.06 8.62 5.54
CA ALA A 280 -18.22 8.86 6.98
C ALA A 280 -16.91 8.65 7.78
N ILE A 281 -15.75 8.67 7.09
CA ILE A 281 -14.43 8.32 7.64
C ILE A 281 -13.60 9.57 7.94
N CYS A 282 -13.77 10.64 7.16
CA CYS A 282 -13.02 11.88 7.34
C CYS A 282 -13.87 12.94 8.07
N ALA A 283 -13.28 13.59 9.06
CA ALA A 283 -13.97 14.63 9.83
C ALA A 283 -14.10 15.94 9.04
N SER A 284 -13.23 16.16 8.04
CA SER A 284 -13.24 17.34 7.17
C SER A 284 -13.22 16.98 5.68
N ARG A 285 -13.82 17.83 4.84
CA ARG A 285 -13.79 17.66 3.37
C ARG A 285 -12.37 17.68 2.80
N CYS A 286 -11.45 18.42 3.43
CA CYS A 286 -10.07 18.49 2.97
C CYS A 286 -9.36 17.13 3.08
N GLU A 287 -9.58 16.40 4.18
CA GLU A 287 -9.00 15.07 4.39
C GLU A 287 -9.56 14.05 3.41
N GLU A 288 -10.87 14.08 3.16
CA GLU A 288 -11.51 13.22 2.16
C GLU A 288 -10.92 13.44 0.77
N ILE A 289 -10.70 14.70 0.38
CA ILE A 289 -10.07 15.06 -0.90
C ILE A 289 -8.63 14.54 -0.96
N ILE A 290 -7.82 14.77 0.07
CA ILE A 290 -6.41 14.32 0.09
C ILE A 290 -6.35 12.79 0.01
N PHE A 291 -7.24 12.08 0.69
CA PHE A 291 -7.34 10.63 0.65
C PHE A 291 -7.78 10.12 -0.74
N ASN A 292 -8.81 10.72 -1.32
CA ASN A 292 -9.29 10.36 -2.66
C ASN A 292 -8.23 10.62 -3.74
N VAL A 293 -7.49 11.72 -3.64
CA VAL A 293 -6.36 12.03 -4.52
C VAL A 293 -5.24 11.00 -4.40
N ALA A 294 -4.88 10.60 -3.17
CA ALA A 294 -3.85 9.58 -2.93
C ALA A 294 -4.29 8.20 -3.46
N LEU A 295 -5.56 7.83 -3.28
CA LEU A 295 -6.14 6.61 -3.85
C LEU A 295 -6.23 6.67 -5.38
N GLY A 296 -6.53 7.83 -5.95
CA GLY A 296 -6.54 8.02 -7.40
C GLY A 296 -5.19 7.69 -8.05
N LEU A 297 -4.08 7.95 -7.35
CA LEU A 297 -2.74 7.54 -7.82
C LEU A 297 -2.56 6.03 -7.79
N ALA A 298 -3.09 5.35 -6.76
CA ALA A 298 -3.07 3.88 -6.70
C ALA A 298 -3.87 3.25 -7.85
N TYR A 299 -4.98 3.89 -8.26
CA TYR A 299 -5.84 3.47 -9.37
C TYR A 299 -5.16 3.49 -10.74
N ILE A 300 -3.99 4.12 -10.90
CA ILE A 300 -3.20 3.96 -12.14
C ILE A 300 -2.78 2.49 -12.33
N ILE A 301 -2.53 1.80 -11.21
CA ILE A 301 -1.92 0.46 -11.18
C ILE A 301 -2.95 -0.60 -10.81
N ALA A 302 -3.70 -0.40 -9.73
CA ALA A 302 -4.71 -1.35 -9.29
C ALA A 302 -5.90 -0.66 -8.60
N TYR A 303 -7.08 -1.24 -8.79
CA TYR A 303 -8.31 -0.76 -8.18
C TYR A 303 -8.44 -1.22 -6.73
N ILE A 304 -8.70 -0.28 -5.84
CA ILE A 304 -9.02 -0.54 -4.43
C ILE A 304 -10.39 0.06 -4.15
N SER A 305 -11.42 -0.73 -3.88
CA SER A 305 -12.71 -0.17 -3.46
C SER A 305 -12.59 0.42 -2.04
N PRO A 306 -12.71 1.74 -1.83
CA PRO A 306 -12.63 2.32 -0.48
C PRO A 306 -13.94 2.16 0.31
N LYS A 307 -15.08 1.94 -0.37
CA LYS A 307 -16.40 1.75 0.26
C LYS A 307 -17.08 0.49 -0.24
N ASP A 308 -18.01 0.03 0.58
CA ASP A 308 -18.91 -1.06 0.26
C ASP A 308 -20.14 -0.55 -0.49
N GLY A 309 -20.32 -1.06 -1.70
CA GLY A 309 -21.45 -0.84 -2.59
C GLY A 309 -21.56 -2.02 -3.57
N PRO A 310 -22.42 -1.95 -4.61
CA PRO A 310 -22.43 -2.95 -5.68
C PRO A 310 -21.10 -2.90 -6.44
N THR A 311 -20.09 -3.61 -5.94
CA THR A 311 -18.71 -3.54 -6.43
C THR A 311 -18.53 -4.17 -7.81
N ARG A 312 -19.39 -5.11 -8.21
CA ARG A 312 -19.25 -5.88 -9.45
C ARG A 312 -19.11 -4.99 -10.69
N TYR A 313 -19.98 -3.99 -10.83
CA TYR A 313 -19.96 -3.10 -11.99
C TYR A 313 -18.77 -2.13 -11.95
N SER A 314 -18.38 -1.64 -10.76
CA SER A 314 -17.21 -0.78 -10.62
C SER A 314 -15.90 -1.51 -10.95
N TYR A 315 -15.74 -2.75 -10.48
CA TYR A 315 -14.61 -3.60 -10.85
C TYR A 315 -14.61 -3.90 -12.36
N LEU A 316 -15.77 -4.23 -12.94
CA LEU A 316 -15.88 -4.48 -14.38
C LEU A 316 -15.47 -3.25 -15.20
N ALA A 317 -16.02 -2.07 -14.86
CA ALA A 317 -15.71 -0.83 -15.55
C ALA A 317 -14.21 -0.49 -15.48
N TYR A 318 -13.61 -0.58 -14.29
CA TYR A 318 -12.18 -0.35 -14.12
C TYR A 318 -11.32 -1.32 -14.94
N TYR A 319 -11.58 -2.62 -14.84
CA TYR A 319 -10.78 -3.61 -15.57
C TYR A 319 -10.97 -3.51 -17.08
N LEU A 320 -12.14 -3.11 -17.57
CA LEU A 320 -12.37 -2.83 -18.99
C LEU A 320 -11.54 -1.63 -19.46
N VAL A 321 -11.52 -0.52 -18.71
CA VAL A 321 -10.69 0.65 -19.02
C VAL A 321 -9.21 0.25 -19.05
N CYS A 322 -8.74 -0.45 -18.02
CA CYS A 322 -7.36 -0.93 -17.96
C CYS A 322 -7.03 -1.91 -19.10
N PHE A 323 -7.97 -2.78 -19.48
CA PHE A 323 -7.78 -3.69 -20.61
C PHE A 323 -7.63 -2.92 -21.92
N ILE A 324 -8.52 -1.96 -22.20
CA ILE A 324 -8.46 -1.12 -23.40
C ILE A 324 -7.14 -0.36 -23.47
N GLU A 325 -6.73 0.28 -22.37
CA GLU A 325 -5.46 1.03 -22.31
C GLU A 325 -4.24 0.12 -22.48
N ASN A 326 -4.23 -1.05 -21.85
CA ASN A 326 -3.13 -2.01 -22.00
C ASN A 326 -3.04 -2.55 -23.43
N THR A 327 -4.18 -2.87 -24.06
CA THR A 327 -4.22 -3.30 -25.47
C THR A 327 -3.79 -2.17 -26.40
N ALA A 328 -4.23 -0.93 -26.15
CA ALA A 328 -3.79 0.23 -26.94
C ALA A 328 -2.28 0.43 -26.85
N ALA A 329 -1.69 0.33 -25.65
CA ALA A 329 -0.25 0.41 -25.45
C ALA A 329 0.51 -0.68 -26.21
N LEU A 330 -0.03 -1.90 -26.26
CA LEU A 330 0.56 -3.02 -27.02
C LEU A 330 0.41 -2.88 -28.53
N VAL A 331 -0.64 -2.24 -29.04
CA VAL A 331 -0.83 -1.99 -30.48
C VAL A 331 0.06 -0.86 -30.99
N VAL A 332 0.35 0.11 -30.13
CA VAL A 332 1.24 1.25 -30.45
C VAL A 332 2.72 0.82 -30.46
N TRP A 333 3.07 -0.21 -29.69
CA TRP A 333 4.41 -0.80 -29.64
C TRP A 333 4.64 -1.75 -30.81
#